data_AF-R6KDI7-F1
#
_entry.id   AF-R6KDI7-F1
#
_cell.length_a   1.000
_cell.length_b   1.000
_cell.length_c   1.000
_cell.angle_alpha   90.00
_cell.angle_beta   90.00
_cell.angle_gamma   90.00
#
_symmetry.space_group_name_H-M   'P 1'
#
loop_
_entity.id
_entity.type
_entity.pdbx_description
1 polymer ?
#
loop_
_entity_poly.entity_id
_entity_poly.type
_entity_poly.pdbx_seq_one_letter_code
_entity_poly.pdbx_strand_id
1 'polypeptide(L)'
;MLNNDNEQYVQSCITEMNEWNNMHADELISLRASINQFLSTNTENSIYTLCTFLNDKTIITTFLGVSDIAYCILAADMTAYEFNMHSQTPKFMYNTLNIDNLIHKLQCYRFLILNIEYDVDRNNAIDNIIKAINDQYISVTALARLILNIAVNKALVIDTIIKALNTADMSETATMLYSTYKNMEKQL
;
A
#
# COMPACT_ATOMS: atom_id res chain seq x y z
N MET A 1 -12.82 31.28 29.43
CA MET A 1 -13.84 30.78 28.49
C MET A 1 -13.39 29.39 28.10
N LEU A 2 -14.13 28.37 28.53
CA LEU A 2 -13.90 26.98 28.13
C LEU A 2 -14.33 26.83 26.66
N ASN A 3 -13.55 26.10 25.85
CA ASN A 3 -13.76 25.87 24.42
C ASN A 3 -15.02 25.02 24.16
N ASN A 4 -16.21 25.61 24.28
CA ASN A 4 -17.47 24.96 23.88
C ASN A 4 -17.45 24.53 22.40
N ASP A 5 -16.72 25.26 21.55
CA ASP A 5 -16.60 24.95 20.12
C ASP A 5 -15.85 23.63 19.89
N ASN A 6 -14.91 23.25 20.77
CA ASN A 6 -14.16 22.01 20.64
C ASN A 6 -15.00 20.80 21.08
N GLU A 7 -15.77 20.92 22.16
CA GLU A 7 -16.62 19.81 22.64
C GLU A 7 -17.78 19.54 21.68
N GLN A 8 -18.40 20.60 21.14
CA GLN A 8 -19.46 20.46 20.13
C GLN A 8 -18.93 19.83 18.83
N TYR A 9 -17.74 20.23 18.38
CA TYR A 9 -17.09 19.64 17.20
C TYR A 9 -16.74 18.16 17.40
N VAL A 10 -16.16 17.80 18.56
CA VAL A 10 -15.87 16.40 18.87
C VAL A 10 -17.16 15.58 18.91
N GLN A 11 -18.22 16.11 19.52
CA GLN A 11 -19.52 15.43 19.58
C GLN A 11 -20.17 15.26 18.20
N SER A 12 -20.04 16.23 17.29
CA SER A 12 -20.53 16.08 15.92
C SER A 12 -19.76 15.00 15.17
N CYS A 13 -18.42 14.96 15.26
CA CYS A 13 -17.63 13.90 14.65
C CYS A 13 -17.99 12.50 15.16
N ILE A 14 -18.21 12.34 16.48
CA ILE A 14 -18.64 11.07 17.07
C ILE A 14 -20.02 10.67 16.52
N THR A 15 -20.94 11.63 16.39
CA THR A 15 -22.30 11.38 15.88
C THR A 15 -22.26 10.94 14.41
N GLU A 16 -21.52 11.67 13.57
CA GLU A 16 -21.31 11.34 12.15
C GLU A 16 -20.69 9.94 11.99
N MET A 17 -19.67 9.60 12.78
CA MET A 17 -19.07 8.26 12.76
C MET A 17 -20.05 7.16 13.17
N ASN A 18 -20.90 7.42 14.18
CA ASN A 18 -21.92 6.46 14.61
C ASN A 18 -23.02 6.27 13.56
N GLU A 19 -23.48 7.35 12.94
CA GLU A 19 -24.46 7.30 11.85
C GLU A 19 -23.90 6.54 10.65
N TRP A 20 -22.66 6.84 10.24
CA TRP A 20 -21.98 6.12 9.17
C TRP A 20 -21.86 4.63 9.50
N ASN A 21 -21.43 4.28 10.72
CA ASN A 21 -21.32 2.88 11.14
C ASN A 21 -22.68 2.17 11.11
N ASN A 22 -23.76 2.81 11.57
CA ASN A 22 -25.10 2.24 11.54
C ASN A 22 -25.60 2.00 10.11
N MET A 23 -25.21 2.84 9.15
CA MET A 23 -25.57 2.68 7.73
C MET A 23 -24.77 1.56 7.05
N HIS A 24 -23.49 1.39 7.40
CA HIS A 24 -22.56 0.57 6.61
C HIS A 24 -22.04 -0.70 7.32
N ALA A 25 -22.48 -1.02 8.54
CA ALA A 25 -21.97 -2.16 9.30
C ALA A 25 -22.09 -3.50 8.54
N ASP A 26 -23.26 -3.82 8.01
CA ASP A 26 -23.50 -5.09 7.27
C ASP A 26 -22.75 -5.12 5.93
N GLU A 27 -22.66 -3.98 5.25
CA GLU A 27 -21.88 -3.83 4.03
C GLU A 27 -20.41 -4.10 4.30
N LEU A 28 -19.89 -3.60 5.43
CA LEU A 28 -18.49 -3.77 5.81
C LEU A 28 -18.15 -5.23 6.15
N ILE A 29 -19.08 -5.97 6.79
CA ILE A 29 -18.93 -7.42 7.01
C ILE A 29 -18.84 -8.14 5.66
N SER A 30 -19.77 -7.83 4.74
CA SER A 30 -19.83 -8.44 3.41
C SER A 30 -18.61 -8.09 2.56
N LEU A 31 -18.12 -6.86 2.66
CA LEU A 31 -16.91 -6.37 2.00
C LEU A 31 -15.68 -7.16 2.46
N ARG A 32 -15.48 -7.30 3.77
CA ARG A 32 -14.36 -8.07 4.33
C ARG A 32 -14.39 -9.53 3.91
N ALA A 33 -15.56 -10.15 3.96
CA ALA A 33 -15.75 -11.52 3.49
C ALA A 33 -15.39 -11.68 2.01
N SER A 34 -15.84 -10.73 1.17
CA SER A 34 -15.55 -10.73 -0.26
C SER A 34 -14.07 -10.56 -0.56
N ILE A 35 -13.39 -9.60 0.10
CA ILE A 35 -11.95 -9.39 -0.04
C ILE A 35 -11.20 -10.68 0.32
N ASN A 36 -11.51 -11.29 1.47
CA ASN A 36 -10.90 -12.55 1.90
C ASN A 36 -11.15 -13.69 0.90
N GLN A 37 -12.34 -13.77 0.30
CA GLN A 37 -12.66 -14.77 -0.72
C GLN A 37 -11.80 -14.57 -1.99
N PHE A 38 -11.67 -13.34 -2.49
CA PHE A 38 -10.82 -13.06 -3.65
C PHE A 38 -9.34 -13.34 -3.37
N LEU A 39 -8.86 -12.93 -2.19
CA LEU A 39 -7.49 -13.15 -1.73
C LEU A 39 -7.17 -14.66 -1.62
N SER A 40 -8.03 -15.42 -0.96
CA SER A 40 -7.85 -16.88 -0.79
C SER A 40 -7.99 -17.67 -2.09
N THR A 41 -8.77 -17.17 -3.06
CA THR A 41 -8.82 -17.76 -4.42
C THR A 41 -7.46 -17.68 -5.11
N ASN A 42 -6.71 -16.60 -4.88
CA ASN A 42 -5.30 -16.42 -5.27
C ASN A 42 -4.98 -16.74 -6.74
N THR A 43 -5.91 -16.43 -7.65
CA THR A 43 -5.71 -16.48 -9.10
C THR A 43 -5.53 -15.08 -9.66
N GLU A 44 -4.89 -14.98 -10.83
CA GLU A 44 -4.74 -13.72 -11.56
C GLU A 44 -6.08 -12.99 -11.74
N ASN A 45 -7.11 -13.70 -12.23
CA ASN A 45 -8.43 -13.11 -12.44
C ASN A 45 -9.09 -12.65 -11.13
N SER A 46 -8.97 -13.43 -10.05
CA SER A 46 -9.54 -13.03 -8.75
C SER A 46 -8.86 -11.78 -8.18
N ILE A 47 -7.53 -11.69 -8.29
CA ILE A 47 -6.78 -10.54 -7.78
C ILE A 47 -6.99 -9.31 -8.67
N TYR A 48 -7.04 -9.48 -9.99
CA TYR A 48 -7.35 -8.39 -10.93
C TYR A 48 -8.76 -7.82 -10.68
N THR A 49 -9.75 -8.70 -10.48
CA THR A 49 -11.12 -8.31 -10.15
C THR A 49 -11.18 -7.56 -8.82
N LEU A 50 -10.49 -8.07 -7.80
CA LEU A 50 -10.37 -7.40 -6.50
C LEU A 50 -9.74 -6.02 -6.63
N CYS A 51 -8.68 -5.89 -7.43
CA CYS A 51 -8.03 -4.60 -7.69
C CYS A 51 -8.98 -3.62 -8.38
N THR A 52 -9.75 -4.08 -9.35
CA THR A 52 -10.74 -3.23 -10.06
C THR A 52 -11.81 -2.74 -9.10
N PHE A 53 -12.33 -3.64 -8.25
CA PHE A 53 -13.36 -3.33 -7.28
C PHE A 53 -12.88 -2.34 -6.19
N LEU A 54 -11.70 -2.57 -5.62
CA LEU A 54 -11.17 -1.70 -4.55
C LEU A 54 -10.65 -0.35 -5.06
N ASN A 55 -10.41 -0.19 -6.36
CA ASN A 55 -10.10 1.08 -6.99
C ASN A 55 -11.35 1.83 -7.49
N ASP A 56 -12.56 1.29 -7.26
CA ASP A 56 -13.80 2.01 -7.56
C ASP A 56 -13.94 3.26 -6.67
N LYS A 57 -14.33 4.39 -7.28
CA LYS A 57 -14.44 5.67 -6.58
C LYS A 57 -15.41 5.59 -5.41
N THR A 58 -16.54 4.90 -5.56
CA THR A 58 -17.56 4.76 -4.51
C THR A 58 -17.00 3.98 -3.33
N ILE A 59 -16.28 2.88 -3.61
CA ILE A 59 -15.63 2.08 -2.57
C ILE A 59 -14.59 2.92 -1.81
N ILE A 60 -13.74 3.64 -2.53
CA ILE A 60 -12.72 4.50 -1.91
C ILE A 60 -13.37 5.58 -1.05
N THR A 61 -14.29 6.37 -1.59
CA THR A 61 -14.88 7.48 -0.83
C THR A 61 -15.68 7.02 0.38
N THR A 62 -16.27 5.83 0.31
CA THR A 62 -17.10 5.29 1.39
C THR A 62 -16.24 4.65 2.48
N PHE A 63 -15.25 3.84 2.12
CA PHE A 63 -14.57 2.95 3.08
C PHE A 63 -13.11 3.30 3.38
N LEU A 64 -12.50 4.31 2.74
CA LEU A 64 -11.10 4.70 3.01
C LEU A 64 -10.85 5.10 4.49
N GLY A 65 -11.88 5.55 5.20
CA GLY A 65 -11.78 5.84 6.64
C GLY A 65 -11.68 4.60 7.54
N VAL A 66 -11.96 3.40 7.02
CA VAL A 66 -11.87 2.14 7.76
C VAL A 66 -10.46 1.56 7.59
N SER A 67 -9.72 1.44 8.70
CA SER A 67 -8.28 1.17 8.66
C SER A 67 -7.88 -0.08 7.87
N ASP A 68 -8.56 -1.21 8.05
CA ASP A 68 -8.21 -2.45 7.36
C ASP A 68 -8.52 -2.38 5.87
N ILE A 69 -9.65 -1.78 5.51
CA ILE A 69 -10.03 -1.54 4.11
C ILE A 69 -9.08 -0.56 3.43
N ALA A 70 -8.61 0.48 4.12
CA ALA A 70 -7.64 1.43 3.59
C ALA A 70 -6.33 0.73 3.16
N TYR A 71 -5.86 -0.25 3.95
CA TYR A 71 -4.71 -1.08 3.56
C TYR A 71 -5.00 -1.94 2.33
N CYS A 72 -6.21 -2.51 2.24
CA CYS A 72 -6.62 -3.27 1.05
C CYS A 72 -6.68 -2.38 -0.20
N ILE A 73 -7.21 -1.15 -0.11
CA ILE A 73 -7.26 -0.17 -1.20
C ILE A 73 -5.84 0.18 -1.66
N LEU A 74 -4.92 0.49 -0.74
CA LEU A 74 -3.54 0.81 -1.09
C LEU A 74 -2.86 -0.38 -1.81
N ALA A 75 -3.03 -1.60 -1.31
CA ALA A 75 -2.47 -2.78 -1.95
C ALA A 75 -3.08 -3.05 -3.34
N ALA A 76 -4.38 -2.79 -3.50
CA ALA A 76 -5.09 -2.92 -4.77
C ALA A 76 -4.63 -1.89 -5.80
N ASP A 77 -4.42 -0.64 -5.41
CA ASP A 77 -3.84 0.41 -6.25
C ASP A 77 -2.44 -0.01 -6.72
N MET A 78 -1.56 -0.43 -5.80
CA MET A 78 -0.22 -0.92 -6.14
C MET A 78 -0.27 -2.10 -7.14
N THR A 79 -1.12 -3.08 -6.86
CA THR A 79 -1.21 -4.29 -7.68
C THR A 79 -1.84 -4.02 -9.05
N ALA A 80 -2.79 -3.08 -9.14
CA ALA A 80 -3.34 -2.61 -10.41
C ALA A 80 -2.26 -2.00 -11.32
N TYR A 81 -1.35 -1.19 -10.77
CA TYR A 81 -0.20 -0.69 -11.52
C TYR A 81 0.70 -1.83 -12.02
N GLU A 82 0.93 -2.87 -11.21
CA GLU A 82 1.74 -4.03 -11.60
C GLU A 82 1.10 -4.86 -12.72
N PHE A 83 -0.24 -4.88 -12.84
CA PHE A 83 -0.93 -5.51 -13.97
C PHE A 83 -0.69 -4.79 -15.30
N ASN A 84 -0.46 -3.50 -15.27
CA ASN A 84 -0.15 -2.70 -16.46
C ASN A 84 1.34 -2.78 -16.87
N MET A 85 2.15 -3.54 -16.13
CA MET A 85 3.57 -3.78 -16.40
C MET A 85 3.76 -5.13 -17.12
N HIS A 86 5.02 -5.56 -17.27
CA HIS A 86 5.31 -6.87 -17.85
C HIS A 86 4.61 -8.00 -17.08
N SER A 87 4.11 -9.01 -17.80
CA SER A 87 3.43 -10.19 -17.24
C SER A 87 4.19 -10.91 -16.12
N GLN A 88 5.53 -10.89 -16.13
CA GLN A 88 6.38 -11.51 -15.11
C GLN A 88 6.57 -10.65 -13.86
N THR A 89 6.07 -9.41 -13.85
CA THR A 89 6.16 -8.53 -12.69
C THR A 89 5.43 -9.18 -11.52
N PRO A 90 6.10 -9.43 -10.38
CA PRO A 90 5.44 -9.96 -9.19
C PRO A 90 4.25 -9.10 -8.81
N LYS A 91 3.16 -9.73 -8.36
CA LYS A 91 1.96 -9.03 -7.93
C LYS A 91 1.92 -8.98 -6.42
N PHE A 92 1.83 -7.78 -5.85
CA PHE A 92 1.96 -7.57 -4.42
C PHE A 92 0.91 -8.35 -3.61
N MET A 93 -0.33 -8.43 -4.11
CA MET A 93 -1.40 -9.17 -3.45
C MET A 93 -1.36 -10.70 -3.63
N TYR A 94 -0.47 -11.25 -4.46
CA TYR A 94 -0.37 -12.70 -4.61
C TYR A 94 0.12 -13.37 -3.33
N ASN A 95 -0.36 -14.60 -3.11
CA ASN A 95 -0.06 -15.44 -1.95
C ASN A 95 -0.40 -14.79 -0.60
N THR A 96 -1.34 -13.86 -0.61
CA THR A 96 -1.87 -13.21 0.58
C THR A 96 -3.29 -13.71 0.79
N LEU A 97 -3.52 -14.53 1.81
CA LEU A 97 -4.74 -15.36 1.88
C LEU A 97 -5.93 -14.64 2.51
N ASN A 98 -5.70 -13.53 3.20
CA ASN A 98 -6.71 -12.73 3.88
C ASN A 98 -6.19 -11.31 4.16
N ILE A 99 -7.08 -10.45 4.64
CA ILE A 99 -6.80 -9.05 5.01
C ILE A 99 -5.66 -8.95 6.03
N ASP A 100 -5.64 -9.79 7.06
CA ASP A 100 -4.60 -9.73 8.10
C ASP A 100 -3.20 -9.99 7.54
N ASN A 101 -3.07 -10.99 6.66
CA ASN A 101 -1.82 -11.27 5.96
C ASN A 101 -1.40 -10.09 5.06
N LEU A 102 -2.37 -9.43 4.41
CA LEU A 102 -2.09 -8.29 3.53
C LEU A 102 -1.60 -7.08 4.31
N ILE A 103 -2.28 -6.76 5.41
CA ILE A 103 -1.90 -5.69 6.34
C ILE A 103 -0.50 -5.97 6.87
N HIS A 104 -0.23 -7.18 7.35
CA HIS A 104 1.08 -7.55 7.86
C HIS A 104 2.17 -7.36 6.80
N LYS A 105 1.96 -7.86 5.58
CA LYS A 105 2.90 -7.69 4.47
C LYS A 105 3.19 -6.22 4.17
N LEU A 106 2.15 -5.39 4.08
CA LEU A 106 2.29 -3.96 3.80
C LEU A 106 3.00 -3.22 4.94
N GLN A 107 2.65 -3.53 6.19
CA GLN A 107 3.29 -2.96 7.37
C GLN A 107 4.78 -3.28 7.45
N CYS A 108 5.20 -4.51 7.11
CA CYS A 108 6.62 -4.86 7.04
C CYS A 108 7.39 -3.90 6.12
N TYR A 109 6.93 -3.69 4.89
CA TYR A 109 7.59 -2.76 3.96
C TYR A 109 7.48 -1.29 4.41
N ARG A 110 6.37 -0.89 5.02
CA ARG A 110 6.22 0.44 5.63
C ARG A 110 7.31 0.69 6.67
N PHE A 111 7.55 -0.26 7.58
CA PHE A 111 8.60 -0.12 8.60
C PHE A 111 10.00 -0.08 8.00
N LEU A 112 10.28 -0.88 6.95
CA LEU A 112 11.55 -0.81 6.24
C LEU A 112 11.78 0.59 5.64
N ILE A 113 10.77 1.17 4.99
CA ILE A 113 10.84 2.54 4.43
C ILE A 113 11.10 3.58 5.53
N LEU A 114 10.38 3.49 6.66
CA LEU A 114 10.57 4.40 7.79
C LEU A 114 11.96 4.27 8.42
N ASN A 115 12.49 3.05 8.55
CA ASN A 115 13.83 2.81 9.07
C ASN A 115 14.92 3.41 8.18
N ILE A 116 14.69 3.47 6.86
CA ILE A 116 15.56 4.16 5.90
C ILE A 116 15.44 5.68 6.06
N GLU A 117 14.21 6.19 6.10
CA GLU A 117 13.91 7.62 6.16
C GLU A 117 14.46 8.30 7.42
N TYR A 118 14.35 7.63 8.58
CA TYR A 118 14.76 8.15 9.88
C TYR A 118 16.12 7.63 10.37
N ASP A 119 16.84 6.88 9.53
CA ASP A 119 18.16 6.32 9.84
C ASP A 119 18.23 5.52 11.15
N VAL A 120 17.17 4.78 11.50
CA VAL A 120 17.08 4.00 12.75
C VAL A 120 17.76 2.64 12.61
N ASP A 121 17.49 1.94 11.51
CA ASP A 121 18.07 0.64 11.16
C ASP A 121 18.24 0.54 9.64
N ARG A 122 18.80 1.61 9.05
CA ARG A 122 18.80 1.85 7.61
C ARG A 122 19.44 0.72 6.81
N ASN A 123 20.60 0.21 7.25
CA ASN A 123 21.34 -0.79 6.49
C ASN A 123 20.59 -2.12 6.43
N ASN A 124 20.10 -2.62 7.57
CA ASN A 124 19.27 -3.83 7.61
C ASN A 124 17.97 -3.63 6.81
N ALA A 125 17.37 -2.44 6.87
CA ALA A 125 16.17 -2.15 6.08
C ALA A 125 16.43 -2.21 4.57
N ILE A 126 17.55 -1.63 4.12
CA ILE A 126 18.01 -1.70 2.71
C ILE A 126 18.27 -3.14 2.30
N ASP A 127 19.02 -3.91 3.10
CA ASP A 127 19.36 -5.30 2.80
C ASP A 127 18.10 -6.16 2.64
N ASN A 128 17.10 -5.96 3.51
CA ASN A 128 15.81 -6.65 3.42
C ASN A 128 15.01 -6.24 2.17
N ILE A 129 15.02 -4.96 1.77
CA ILE A 129 14.38 -4.52 0.52
C ILE A 129 15.07 -5.14 -0.70
N ILE A 130 16.41 -5.09 -0.75
CA ILE A 130 17.18 -5.67 -1.87
C ILE A 130 16.91 -7.16 -1.99
N LYS A 131 16.95 -7.89 -0.85
CA LYS A 131 16.62 -9.30 -0.82
C LYS A 131 15.20 -9.57 -1.29
N ALA A 132 14.21 -8.80 -0.82
CA ALA A 132 12.83 -8.97 -1.22
C ALA A 132 12.59 -8.73 -2.73
N ILE A 133 13.34 -7.82 -3.35
CA ILE A 133 13.30 -7.62 -4.81
C ILE A 133 13.91 -8.82 -5.53
N ASN A 134 15.08 -9.29 -5.10
CA ASN A 134 15.76 -10.46 -5.69
C ASN A 134 14.91 -11.74 -5.58
N ASP A 135 14.30 -11.95 -4.42
CA ASP A 135 13.41 -13.08 -4.16
C ASP A 135 12.00 -12.90 -4.76
N GLN A 136 11.78 -11.80 -5.50
CA GLN A 136 10.51 -11.47 -6.16
C GLN A 136 9.30 -11.35 -5.21
N TYR A 137 9.54 -11.06 -3.93
CA TYR A 137 8.48 -10.81 -2.95
C TYR A 137 7.83 -9.43 -3.09
N ILE A 138 8.54 -8.48 -3.70
CA ILE A 138 8.05 -7.15 -4.04
C ILE A 138 8.64 -6.71 -5.39
N SER A 139 7.81 -6.11 -6.24
CA SER A 139 8.29 -5.50 -7.48
C SER A 139 8.79 -4.07 -7.23
N VAL A 140 9.65 -3.56 -8.11
CA VAL A 140 10.06 -2.14 -8.07
C VAL A 140 8.87 -1.18 -8.27
N THR A 141 7.81 -1.64 -8.95
CA THR A 141 6.57 -0.88 -9.14
C THR A 141 5.80 -0.71 -7.83
N ALA A 142 5.59 -1.80 -7.09
CA ALA A 142 4.99 -1.76 -5.77
C ALA A 142 5.83 -0.93 -4.79
N LEU A 143 7.16 -1.11 -4.80
CA LEU A 143 8.06 -0.34 -3.93
C LEU A 143 7.99 1.17 -4.22
N ALA A 144 8.05 1.59 -5.48
CA ALA A 144 7.92 2.99 -5.87
C ALA A 144 6.60 3.59 -5.37
N ARG A 145 5.49 2.86 -5.55
CA ARG A 145 4.16 3.30 -5.12
C ARG A 145 4.03 3.39 -3.60
N LEU A 146 4.61 2.45 -2.85
CA LEU A 146 4.68 2.54 -1.39
C LEU A 146 5.44 3.77 -0.93
N ILE A 147 6.61 4.04 -1.51
CA ILE A 147 7.42 5.21 -1.14
C ILE A 147 6.63 6.51 -1.41
N LEU A 148 5.94 6.61 -2.54
CA LEU A 148 5.08 7.76 -2.86
C LEU A 148 3.93 7.96 -1.86
N ASN A 149 3.36 6.89 -1.32
CA ASN A 149 2.24 6.98 -0.39
C ASN A 149 2.65 7.14 1.08
N ILE A 150 3.82 6.64 1.46
CA ILE A 150 4.21 6.48 2.88
C ILE A 150 5.30 7.46 3.30
N ALA A 151 6.33 7.67 2.47
CA ALA A 151 7.49 8.45 2.87
C ALA A 151 7.17 9.95 2.92
N VAL A 152 7.68 10.64 3.93
CA VAL A 152 7.63 12.11 4.02
C VAL A 152 8.65 12.70 3.04
N ASN A 153 9.91 12.29 3.13
CA ASN A 153 11.03 12.62 2.25
C ASN A 153 11.27 11.50 1.22
N LYS A 154 10.38 11.46 0.22
CA LYS A 154 10.38 10.47 -0.86
C LYS A 154 11.69 10.43 -1.64
N ALA A 155 12.27 11.59 -1.92
CA ALA A 155 13.53 11.72 -2.66
C ALA A 155 14.70 11.07 -1.91
N LEU A 156 14.82 11.32 -0.60
CA LEU A 156 15.85 10.70 0.23
C LEU A 156 15.76 9.17 0.20
N VAL A 157 14.56 8.62 0.39
CA VAL A 157 14.34 7.17 0.43
C VAL A 157 14.69 6.54 -0.93
N ILE A 158 14.19 7.10 -2.03
CA ILE A 158 14.46 6.62 -3.39
C ILE A 158 15.96 6.67 -3.71
N ASP A 159 16.62 7.81 -3.46
CA ASP A 159 18.04 7.97 -3.74
C ASP A 159 18.90 7.00 -2.94
N THR A 160 18.50 6.72 -1.70
CA THR A 160 19.19 5.78 -0.82
C THR A 160 19.07 4.35 -1.35
N ILE A 161 17.87 3.91 -1.73
CA ILE A 161 17.63 2.57 -2.27
C ILE A 161 18.34 2.40 -3.62
N ILE A 162 18.30 3.41 -4.51
CA ILE A 162 18.99 3.38 -5.81
C ILE A 162 20.50 3.22 -5.64
N LYS A 163 21.12 4.00 -4.73
CA LYS A 163 22.56 3.88 -4.44
C LYS A 163 22.91 2.48 -3.95
N ALA A 164 22.07 1.91 -3.08
CA ALA A 164 22.29 0.58 -2.56
C ALA A 164 22.15 -0.51 -3.64
N LEU A 165 21.12 -0.43 -4.49
CA LEU A 165 20.95 -1.34 -5.64
C LEU A 165 22.16 -1.28 -6.59
N ASN A 166 22.67 -0.08 -6.90
CA ASN A 166 23.87 0.07 -7.73
C ASN A 166 25.11 -0.54 -7.07
N THR A 167 25.23 -0.45 -5.75
CA THR A 167 26.34 -1.04 -4.99
C THR A 167 26.25 -2.57 -4.93
N ALA A 168 25.03 -3.12 -5.02
CA ALA A 168 24.75 -4.55 -5.08
C ALA A 168 24.77 -5.12 -6.51
N ASP A 169 25.36 -4.40 -7.48
CA ASP A 169 25.41 -4.78 -8.90
C ASP A 169 24.04 -4.95 -9.58
N MET A 170 23.00 -4.29 -9.08
CA MET A 170 21.62 -4.33 -9.60
C MET A 170 21.23 -3.06 -10.37
N SER A 171 22.11 -2.56 -11.24
CA SER A 171 21.95 -1.26 -11.92
C SER A 171 20.72 -1.17 -12.83
N GLU A 172 20.34 -2.26 -13.49
CA GLU A 172 19.11 -2.32 -14.30
C GLU A 172 17.86 -2.15 -13.42
N THR A 173 17.84 -2.83 -12.27
CA THR A 173 16.74 -2.71 -11.29
C THR A 173 16.68 -1.30 -10.71
N ALA A 174 17.83 -0.69 -10.41
CA ALA A 174 17.91 0.69 -9.94
C ALA A 174 17.33 1.68 -10.98
N THR A 175 17.68 1.48 -12.25
CA THR A 175 17.17 2.30 -13.38
C THR A 175 15.65 2.12 -13.53
N MET A 176 15.16 0.88 -13.44
CA MET A 176 13.74 0.59 -13.51
C MET A 176 12.98 1.25 -12.35
N LEU A 177 13.46 1.10 -11.10
CA LEU A 177 12.89 1.75 -9.93
C LEU A 177 12.80 3.27 -10.10
N TYR A 178 13.90 3.91 -10.52
CA TYR A 178 13.94 5.36 -10.71
C TYR A 178 12.96 5.83 -11.79
N SER A 179 12.94 5.16 -12.94
CA SER A 179 12.05 5.53 -14.05
C SER A 179 10.58 5.34 -13.68
N THR A 180 10.24 4.23 -13.02
CA THR A 180 8.88 3.97 -12.53
C THR A 180 8.45 5.01 -11.50
N TYR A 181 9.31 5.30 -10.51
CA TYR A 181 9.06 6.35 -9.52
C TYR A 181 8.80 7.71 -10.17
N LYS A 182 9.66 8.13 -11.11
CA LYS A 182 9.52 9.42 -11.80
C LYS A 182 8.29 9.50 -12.70
N ASN A 183 7.86 8.39 -13.29
CA ASN A 183 6.63 8.35 -14.07
C ASN A 183 5.39 8.49 -13.18
N MET A 184 5.37 7.81 -12.04
CA MET A 184 4.27 7.92 -11.06
C MET A 184 4.21 9.29 -10.39
N GLU A 185 5.37 9.89 -10.06
CA GLU A 185 5.46 11.23 -9.45
C GLU A 185 4.83 12.32 -10.35
N LYS A 186 4.86 12.16 -11.68
CA LYS A 186 4.24 13.09 -12.63
C LYS A 186 2.72 12.97 -12.74
N GLN A 187 2.14 11.88 -12.23
CA GLN A 187 0.71 11.59 -12.31
C GLN A 187 -0.05 12.07 -11.07
N LEU A 188 0.67 12.55 -10.04
CA LEU A 188 0.14 13.14 -8.82
C LEU A 188 0.03 14.66 -8.95
#